data_AF-A0A544X0U8-F1
#
_entry.id   AF-A0A544X0U8-F1
#
_cell.length_a   1.000
_cell.length_b   1.000
_cell.length_c   1.000
_cell.angle_alpha   90.00
_cell.angle_beta   90.00
_cell.angle_gamma   90.00
#
_symmetry.space_group_name_H-M   'P 1'
#
loop_
_entity.id
_entity.type
_entity.pdbx_description
1 polymer ?
#
loop_
_entity_poly.entity_id
_entity_poly.type
_entity_poly.pdbx_seq_one_letter_code
_entity_poly.pdbx_strand_id
1 'polypeptide(L)'
;VLNPLGVPGRMNVGQVLETHLGWIAARGWDVSGLDEAWAERLRDKDLGRVEPWTKVATPVFDGAHEEEIVGLLNNTLLNRDGSRMVGENGKARLFDGRSGEPFPHPISVGYIYILKLLHLVDDKI
;
A
#
# COMPACT_ATOMS: atom_id res chain seq x y z
N VAL A 1 -9.78 -7.72 -7.75
CA VAL A 1 -9.63 -8.67 -6.62
C VAL A 1 -8.61 -9.71 -7.04
N LEU A 2 -7.58 -9.95 -6.22
CA LEU A 2 -6.53 -10.95 -6.48
C LEU A 2 -6.65 -12.11 -5.50
N ASN A 3 -6.20 -13.30 -5.90
CA ASN A 3 -6.22 -14.49 -5.05
C ASN A 3 -5.00 -14.49 -4.10
N PRO A 4 -5.19 -14.48 -2.77
CA PRO A 4 -4.08 -14.44 -1.81
C PRO A 4 -3.21 -15.70 -1.81
N LEU A 5 -3.75 -16.86 -2.22
CA LEU A 5 -3.00 -18.13 -2.23
C LEU A 5 -1.83 -18.14 -3.22
N GLY A 6 -1.87 -17.27 -4.23
CA GLY A 6 -0.80 -17.14 -5.22
C GLY A 6 0.50 -16.56 -4.64
N VAL A 7 0.42 -15.82 -3.53
CA VAL A 7 1.59 -15.18 -2.91
C VAL A 7 2.48 -16.22 -2.21
N PRO A 8 2.00 -17.03 -1.24
CA PRO A 8 2.82 -18.06 -0.60
C PRO A 8 3.32 -19.09 -1.61
N GLY A 9 2.47 -19.52 -2.55
CA GLY A 9 2.81 -20.56 -3.53
C GLY A 9 3.92 -20.17 -4.52
N ARG A 10 4.15 -18.85 -4.72
CA ARG A 10 5.21 -18.33 -5.60
C ARG A 10 6.33 -17.62 -4.85
N MET A 11 6.21 -17.52 -3.51
CA MET A 11 7.13 -16.78 -2.64
C MET A 11 7.36 -15.32 -3.07
N ASN A 12 6.36 -14.68 -3.70
CA ASN A 12 6.49 -13.29 -4.17
C ASN A 12 5.84 -12.30 -3.19
N VAL A 13 6.49 -12.07 -2.05
CA VAL A 13 6.02 -11.13 -1.01
C VAL A 13 6.08 -9.67 -1.48
N GLY A 14 6.94 -9.35 -2.46
CA GLY A 14 7.09 -8.00 -3.00
C GLY A 14 5.77 -7.38 -3.50
N GLN A 15 4.84 -8.20 -4.01
CA GLN A 15 3.51 -7.73 -4.43
C GLN A 15 2.67 -7.19 -3.27
N VAL A 16 2.84 -7.75 -2.07
CA VAL A 16 2.13 -7.28 -0.87
C VAL A 16 2.73 -5.96 -0.41
N LEU A 17 4.06 -5.84 -0.39
CA LEU A 17 4.76 -4.60 -0.05
C LEU A 17 4.44 -3.49 -1.05
N GLU A 18 4.37 -3.81 -2.35
CA GLU A 18 3.93 -2.89 -3.40
C GLU A 18 2.50 -2.40 -3.16
N THR A 19 1.59 -3.32 -2.78
CA THR A 19 0.20 -2.96 -2.48
C THR A 19 0.12 -1.95 -1.34
N HIS A 20 0.88 -2.16 -0.26
CA HIS A 20 0.93 -1.25 0.89
C HIS A 20 1.55 0.10 0.52
N LEU A 21 2.71 0.08 -0.15
CA LEU A 21 3.39 1.30 -0.58
C LEU A 21 2.54 2.10 -1.58
N GLY A 22 1.83 1.42 -2.47
CA GLY A 22 0.88 2.05 -3.39
C GLY A 22 -0.29 2.71 -2.66
N TRP A 23 -0.77 2.13 -1.55
CA TRP A 23 -1.76 2.79 -0.70
C TRP A 23 -1.20 4.04 -0.03
N ILE A 24 -0.01 3.94 0.58
CA ILE A 24 0.70 5.07 1.22
C ILE A 24 0.86 6.21 0.21
N ALA A 25 1.38 5.91 -0.98
CA ALA A 25 1.57 6.88 -2.06
C ALA A 25 0.25 7.55 -2.48
N ALA A 26 -0.84 6.80 -2.57
CA ALA A 26 -2.15 7.35 -2.91
C ALA A 26 -2.75 8.23 -1.81
N ARG A 27 -2.37 8.03 -0.54
CA ARG A 27 -2.88 8.81 0.60
C ARG A 27 -1.98 9.97 1.01
N GLY A 28 -0.70 9.93 0.67
CA GLY A 28 0.28 10.83 1.26
C GLY A 28 0.49 10.52 2.75
N TRP A 29 1.48 11.16 3.35
CA TRP A 29 1.84 10.96 4.75
C TRP A 29 2.43 12.23 5.36
N ASP A 30 2.44 12.26 6.70
CA ASP A 30 3.14 13.28 7.46
C ASP A 30 3.85 12.64 8.66
N VAL A 31 5.17 12.70 8.64
CA VAL A 31 6.08 12.17 9.68
C VAL A 31 7.00 13.28 10.22
N SER A 32 6.64 14.55 10.00
CA SER A 32 7.50 15.69 10.39
C SER A 32 7.70 15.78 11.91
N GLY A 33 6.76 15.27 12.70
CA GLY A 33 6.77 15.32 14.16
C GLY A 33 7.24 14.03 14.86
N LEU A 34 7.75 13.03 14.12
CA LEU A 34 8.11 11.73 14.70
C LEU A 34 9.60 11.64 15.05
N ASP A 35 9.91 11.34 16.30
CA ASP A 35 11.29 11.11 16.77
C ASP A 35 11.66 9.62 16.70
N GLU A 36 11.59 9.06 15.49
CA GLU A 36 11.93 7.67 15.20
C GLU A 36 12.96 7.60 14.08
N ALA A 37 13.93 6.68 14.18
CA ALA A 37 15.06 6.58 13.24
C ALA A 37 14.63 6.35 11.79
N TRP A 38 13.57 5.56 11.56
CA TRP A 38 13.01 5.34 10.21
C TRP A 38 12.40 6.63 9.64
N ALA A 39 11.78 7.46 10.46
CA ALA A 39 11.17 8.72 10.05
C ALA A 39 12.24 9.79 9.79
N GLU A 40 13.31 9.81 10.59
CA GLU A 40 14.48 10.66 10.37
C GLU A 40 15.09 10.39 8.99
N ARG A 41 15.28 9.11 8.62
CA ARG A 41 15.79 8.73 7.30
C ARG A 41 14.95 9.24 6.13
N LEU A 42 13.64 9.33 6.31
CA LEU A 42 12.73 9.92 5.31
C LEU A 42 12.87 11.44 5.28
N ARG A 43 12.94 12.09 6.45
CA ARG A 43 13.14 13.55 6.53
C ARG A 43 14.46 13.99 5.91
N ASP A 44 15.54 13.24 6.10
CA ASP A 44 16.84 13.50 5.47
C ASP A 44 16.79 13.48 3.94
N LYS A 45 15.79 12.79 3.38
CA LYS A 45 15.51 12.69 1.94
C LYS A 45 14.44 13.69 1.48
N ASP A 46 14.04 14.66 2.30
CA ASP A 46 12.94 15.60 2.05
C ASP A 46 11.57 14.90 1.86
N LEU A 47 11.39 13.74 2.51
CA LEU A 47 10.15 12.94 2.50
C LEU A 47 9.40 13.02 3.84
N GLY A 48 9.61 14.09 4.61
CA GLY A 48 8.97 14.29 5.92
C GLY A 48 7.46 14.49 5.83
N ARG A 49 6.98 15.12 4.76
CA ARG A 49 5.55 15.25 4.45
C ARG A 49 5.37 15.17 2.95
N VAL A 50 4.44 14.32 2.51
CA VAL A 50 4.20 14.05 1.08
C VAL A 50 2.72 14.07 0.79
N GLU A 51 2.35 14.76 -0.28
CA GLU A 51 0.97 14.90 -0.72
C GLU A 51 0.42 13.60 -1.35
N PRO A 52 -0.92 13.41 -1.35
CA PRO A 52 -1.55 12.26 -1.99
C PRO A 52 -1.18 12.11 -3.48
N TRP A 53 -1.16 10.88 -3.96
CA TRP A 53 -0.85 10.51 -5.35
C TRP A 53 0.57 10.83 -5.81
N THR A 54 1.51 10.83 -4.86
CA THR A 54 2.93 11.04 -5.16
C THR A 54 3.54 9.79 -5.77
N LYS A 55 4.33 9.97 -6.83
CA LYS A 55 5.14 8.87 -7.39
C LYS A 55 6.27 8.56 -6.42
N VAL A 56 6.37 7.29 -6.04
CA VAL A 56 7.43 6.79 -5.15
C VAL A 56 8.41 5.92 -5.91
N ALA A 57 9.64 5.86 -5.43
CA ALA A 57 10.69 5.01 -5.99
C ALA A 57 11.28 4.13 -4.88
N THR A 58 11.41 2.84 -5.16
CA THR A 58 12.11 1.87 -4.30
C THR A 58 13.24 1.22 -5.10
N PRO A 59 14.49 1.68 -4.98
CA PRO A 59 15.64 1.05 -5.61
C PRO A 59 15.75 -0.44 -5.26
N VAL A 60 16.29 -1.26 -6.17
CA VAL A 60 16.31 -2.73 -6.05
C VAL A 60 17.06 -3.20 -4.79
N PHE A 61 18.07 -2.45 -4.33
CA PHE A 61 18.92 -2.84 -3.20
C PHE A 61 18.98 -1.81 -2.05
N ASP A 62 18.24 -0.71 -2.18
CA ASP A 62 18.12 0.36 -1.15
C ASP A 62 16.68 0.86 -1.13
N GLY A 63 15.76 -0.09 -1.01
CA GLY A 63 14.33 0.14 -1.08
C GLY A 63 13.72 0.65 0.23
N ALA A 64 12.40 0.81 0.23
CA ALA A 64 11.66 1.09 1.45
C ALA A 64 11.80 -0.10 2.42
N HIS A 65 12.19 0.18 3.66
CA HIS A 65 12.29 -0.83 4.72
C HIS A 65 10.90 -1.14 5.29
N GLU A 66 10.74 -2.34 5.87
CA GLU A 66 9.47 -2.77 6.45
C GLU A 66 8.98 -1.82 7.55
N GLU A 67 9.87 -1.37 8.43
CA GLU A 67 9.56 -0.40 9.49
C GLU A 67 9.04 0.93 8.93
N GLU A 68 9.60 1.39 7.81
CA GLU A 68 9.09 2.59 7.12
C GLU A 68 7.71 2.34 6.53
N ILE A 69 7.46 1.18 5.92
CA ILE A 69 6.14 0.86 5.34
C ILE A 69 5.08 0.81 6.44
N VAL A 70 5.35 0.12 7.56
CA VAL A 70 4.41 0.02 8.68
C VAL A 70 4.22 1.39 9.35
N GLY A 71 5.31 2.12 9.60
CA GLY A 71 5.28 3.46 10.16
C GLY A 71 4.51 4.45 9.28
N LEU A 72 4.72 4.41 7.97
CA LEU A 72 4.01 5.24 7.00
C LEU A 72 2.52 4.91 6.90
N LEU A 73 2.13 3.62 6.96
CA LEU A 73 0.71 3.24 7.01
C LEU A 73 0.00 3.85 8.22
N ASN A 74 0.67 3.92 9.37
CA ASN A 74 0.16 4.56 10.57
C ASN A 74 0.11 6.09 10.50
N ASN A 75 0.86 6.70 9.58
CA ASN A 75 1.02 8.15 9.45
C ASN A 75 0.53 8.70 8.11
N THR A 76 -0.33 7.95 7.39
CA THR A 76 -0.98 8.50 6.20
C THR A 76 -1.87 9.68 6.56
N LEU A 77 -2.09 10.58 5.61
CA LEU A 77 -3.04 11.68 5.81
C LEU A 77 -4.45 11.15 6.06
N LEU A 78 -5.21 11.86 6.90
CA LEU A 78 -6.59 11.52 7.20
C LEU A 78 -7.47 11.76 5.97
N ASN A 79 -8.48 10.91 5.79
CA ASN A 79 -9.51 11.16 4.77
C ASN A 79 -10.42 12.33 5.18
N ARG A 80 -11.40 12.66 4.33
CA ARG A 80 -12.41 13.70 4.57
C ARG A 80 -13.12 13.54 5.93
N ASP A 81 -13.27 12.31 6.39
CA ASP A 81 -13.99 11.96 7.62
C ASP A 81 -13.05 11.90 8.84
N GLY A 82 -11.80 12.34 8.71
CA GLY A 82 -10.82 12.36 9.79
C GLY A 82 -10.30 10.98 10.19
N SER A 83 -10.44 9.97 9.32
CA SER A 83 -10.07 8.58 9.63
C SER A 83 -9.02 8.02 8.66
N ARG A 84 -8.29 7.00 9.12
CA ARG A 84 -7.43 6.14 8.28
C ARG A 84 -8.19 4.85 8.01
N MET A 85 -8.49 4.59 6.74
CA MET A 85 -9.30 3.42 6.34
C MET A 85 -8.51 2.11 6.42
N VAL A 86 -7.23 2.16 6.05
CA VAL A 86 -6.31 1.02 6.09
C VAL A 86 -5.47 1.14 7.34
N GLY A 87 -5.42 0.09 8.15
CA GLY A 87 -4.60 0.05 9.35
C GLY A 87 -3.12 -0.22 9.08
N GLU A 88 -2.32 -0.25 10.14
CA GLU A 88 -0.87 -0.48 10.09
C GLU A 88 -0.44 -1.77 9.40
N ASN A 89 -1.31 -2.77 9.40
CA ASN A 89 -1.08 -4.06 8.75
C ASN A 89 -1.47 -4.07 7.25
N GLY A 90 -1.82 -2.92 6.69
CA GLY A 90 -2.24 -2.78 5.30
C GLY A 90 -3.63 -3.33 4.99
N LYS A 91 -4.45 -3.60 6.03
CA LYS A 91 -5.79 -4.18 5.89
C LYS A 91 -6.89 -3.20 6.28
N ALA A 92 -8.06 -3.38 5.67
CA ALA A 92 -9.29 -2.65 5.98
C ALA A 92 -10.48 -3.60 6.13
N ARG A 93 -11.51 -3.14 6.84
CA ARG A 93 -12.82 -3.83 6.85
C ARG A 93 -13.54 -3.51 5.55
N LEU A 94 -13.83 -4.55 4.77
CA LEU A 94 -14.61 -4.43 3.54
C LEU A 94 -16.01 -5.02 3.74
N PHE A 95 -16.93 -4.58 2.90
CA PHE A 95 -18.30 -5.07 2.82
C PHE A 95 -18.55 -5.66 1.44
N ASP A 96 -19.31 -6.75 1.38
CA ASP A 96 -19.72 -7.34 0.11
C ASP A 96 -20.72 -6.42 -0.59
N GLY A 97 -20.40 -5.98 -1.81
CA GLY A 97 -21.26 -5.08 -2.59
C GLY A 97 -22.58 -5.71 -3.06
N ARG A 98 -22.75 -7.03 -2.96
CA ARG A 98 -24.01 -7.71 -3.29
C ARG A 98 -24.96 -7.79 -2.09
N SER A 99 -24.44 -8.18 -0.93
CA SER A 99 -25.25 -8.39 0.28
C SER A 99 -25.24 -7.20 1.25
N GLY A 100 -24.20 -6.37 1.24
CA GLY A 100 -23.96 -5.31 2.21
C GLY A 100 -23.31 -5.78 3.50
N GLU A 101 -23.12 -7.09 3.70
CA GLU A 101 -22.55 -7.66 4.91
C GLU A 101 -21.02 -7.49 4.97
N PRO A 102 -20.43 -7.30 6.17
CA PRO A 102 -18.98 -7.22 6.30
C PRO A 102 -18.32 -8.57 6.01
N PHE A 103 -17.12 -8.54 5.41
CA PHE A 103 -16.30 -9.74 5.32
C PHE A 103 -15.86 -10.22 6.72
N PRO A 104 -15.67 -11.54 6.93
CA PRO A 104 -15.31 -12.10 8.24
C PRO A 104 -13.99 -11.58 8.81
N HIS A 105 -13.04 -11.25 7.93
CA HIS A 105 -11.72 -10.79 8.29
C HIS A 105 -11.34 -9.51 7.52
N PRO A 106 -10.49 -8.65 8.07
CA PRO A 106 -9.89 -7.53 7.34
C PRO A 106 -9.10 -8.04 6.13
N ILE A 107 -9.20 -7.30 5.02
CA ILE A 107 -8.59 -7.66 3.73
C ILE A 107 -7.53 -6.63 3.38
N SER A 108 -6.40 -7.06 2.82
CA SER A 108 -5.37 -6.15 2.33
C SER A 108 -5.89 -5.32 1.16
N VAL A 109 -5.76 -4.01 1.26
CA VAL A 109 -6.24 -3.05 0.25
C VAL A 109 -5.12 -2.09 -0.10
N GLY A 110 -4.95 -1.83 -1.39
CA GLY A 110 -3.94 -0.91 -1.86
C GLY A 110 -3.96 -0.72 -3.37
N TYR A 111 -2.90 -0.09 -3.86
CA TYR A 111 -2.68 0.10 -5.29
C TYR A 111 -1.52 -0.78 -5.72
N ILE A 112 -1.70 -1.51 -6.81
CA ILE A 112 -0.69 -2.36 -7.41
C ILE A 112 -0.58 -1.97 -8.89
N TYR A 113 0.65 -1.92 -9.41
CA TYR A 113 0.86 -1.61 -10.82
C TYR A 113 0.58 -2.86 -11.67
N ILE A 114 -0.46 -2.78 -12.50
CA ILE A 114 -0.90 -3.90 -13.36
C ILE A 114 -0.61 -3.57 -14.82
N LEU A 115 0.03 -4.52 -15.51
CA LEU A 115 0.26 -4.45 -16.95
C LEU A 115 -0.73 -5.33 -17.71
N LYS A 116 -1.23 -4.81 -18.84
CA LYS A 116 -1.95 -5.60 -19.84
C LYS A 116 -0.94 -6.18 -20.83
N LEU A 117 -0.82 -7.51 -20.87
CA LEU A 117 0.07 -8.19 -21.81
C LEU A 117 -0.56 -8.25 -23.22
N LEU A 118 0.28 -8.35 -24.25
CA LEU A 118 -0.13 -8.38 -25.66
C LEU A 118 -0.95 -9.62 -26.03
N HIS A 119 -0.95 -10.67 -25.22
CA HIS A 119 -1.69 -11.91 -25.49
C HIS A 119 -3.20 -11.70 -25.31
N LEU A 120 -3.85 -11.14 -26.34
CA LEU A 120 -5.29 -10.94 -26.38
C LEU A 120 -6.01 -12.25 -26.70
N VAL A 121 -7.26 -12.34 -26.26
CA VAL A 121 -8.12 -13.51 -26.52
C VAL A 121 -8.52 -13.59 -27.98
N ASP A 122 -8.77 -12.44 -28.62
CA ASP A 122 -9.22 -12.35 -30.01
C ASP A 122 -8.17 -12.91 -31.00
N ASP A 123 -6.89 -12.84 -30.65
CA ASP A 123 -5.79 -13.38 -31.47
C ASP A 123 -5.64 -14.92 -31.36
N LYS A 124 -6.44 -15.58 -30.52
CA LYS A 124 -6.31 -17.00 -30.16
C LYS A 124 -7.57 -17.84 -30.40
N ILE A 125 -8.64 -17.24 -30.94
CA ILE A 125 -9.88 -17.93 -31.35
C ILE A 125 -9.79 -18.21 -32.85
#